data_AF-A0A9W4HRH9-F1
#
_entry.id   AF-A0A9W4HRH9-F1
#
_cell.length_a   1.000
_cell.length_b   1.000
_cell.length_c   1.000
_cell.angle_alpha   90.00
_cell.angle_beta   90.00
_cell.angle_gamma   90.00
#
_symmetry.space_group_name_H-M   'P 1'
#
loop_
_entity.id
_entity.type
_entity.pdbx_description
1 polymer ?
#
loop_
_entity_poly.entity_id
_entity_poly.type
_entity_poly.pdbx_seq_one_letter_code
_entity_poly.pdbx_strand_id
1 'polypeptide(L)'
;MHYTPSVAEAFNSVEHIMRDVNNVILIIMMATAFLGYVLPYGQMSGFSVNNATLNRFFALHFLLPFVLAALVLMHLIAYHDVVGSGNPLGISANYDRLPFAPYFLFKDLVTIFLFFIVLSIFVFFMPNALGDSENYVVANPMQTPPAIVPE
;
A
#
# COMPACT_ATOMS: atom_id res chain seq x y z
N MET A 1 -14.59 -48.16 -1.71
CA MET A 1 -13.32 -47.45 -1.58
C MET A 1 -12.41 -48.33 -0.73
N HIS A 2 -11.55 -49.15 -1.35
CA HIS A 2 -10.71 -50.10 -0.64
C HIS A 2 -9.41 -49.40 -0.22
N TYR A 3 -9.28 -49.09 1.07
CA TYR A 3 -8.01 -48.65 1.65
C TYR A 3 -7.21 -49.89 2.03
N THR A 4 -6.03 -50.05 1.43
CA THR A 4 -5.05 -51.07 1.83
C THR A 4 -3.96 -50.37 2.65
N PRO A 5 -3.90 -50.55 3.98
CA PRO A 5 -2.83 -49.96 4.78
C PRO A 5 -1.50 -50.61 4.40
N SER A 6 -0.63 -49.84 3.75
CA SER A 6 0.74 -50.24 3.42
C SER A 6 1.72 -49.30 4.09
N VAL A 7 2.57 -49.86 4.94
CA VAL A 7 3.63 -49.13 5.63
C VAL A 7 4.65 -48.57 4.62
N ALA A 8 4.95 -49.31 3.56
CA ALA A 8 5.87 -48.87 2.52
C ALA A 8 5.34 -47.67 1.72
N GLU A 9 4.06 -47.67 1.39
CA GLU A 9 3.43 -46.53 0.69
C GLU A 9 3.37 -45.29 1.59
N ALA A 10 3.10 -45.47 2.89
CA ALA A 10 3.16 -44.39 3.86
C ALA A 10 4.56 -43.76 3.94
N PHE A 11 5.62 -44.56 4.02
CA PHE A 11 7.00 -44.03 4.03
C PHE A 11 7.39 -43.33 2.72
N ASN A 12 7.08 -43.91 1.57
CA ASN A 12 7.35 -43.28 0.27
C ASN A 12 6.62 -41.93 0.13
N SER A 13 5.38 -41.83 0.65
CA SER A 13 4.64 -40.56 0.65
C SER A 13 5.29 -39.49 1.52
N VAL A 14 5.82 -39.86 2.70
CA VAL A 14 6.56 -38.94 3.57
C VAL A 14 7.85 -38.48 2.90
N GLU A 15 8.59 -39.38 2.25
CA GLU A 15 9.80 -39.05 1.51
C GLU A 15 9.51 -38.10 0.33
N HIS A 16 8.44 -38.35 -0.43
CA HIS A 16 7.99 -37.44 -1.48
C HIS A 16 7.62 -36.06 -0.94
N ILE A 17 6.86 -35.99 0.16
CA ILE A 17 6.50 -34.72 0.81
C ILE A 17 7.76 -33.98 1.27
N MET A 18 8.70 -34.67 1.94
CA MET A 18 9.95 -34.07 2.39
C MET A 18 10.79 -33.55 1.22
N ARG A 19 10.90 -34.33 0.15
CA ARG A 19 11.60 -33.93 -1.08
C ARG A 19 10.96 -32.70 -1.71
N ASP A 20 9.65 -32.71 -1.87
CA ASP A 20 8.91 -31.64 -2.53
C ASP A 20 8.94 -30.35 -1.70
N VAL A 21 8.78 -30.45 -0.37
CA VAL A 21 8.93 -29.33 0.56
C VAL A 21 10.34 -28.74 0.50
N ASN A 22 11.39 -29.58 0.54
CA ASN A 22 12.77 -29.11 0.45
C ASN A 22 13.06 -28.40 -0.89
N ASN A 23 12.53 -28.94 -2.00
CA ASN A 23 12.68 -28.33 -3.32
C ASN A 23 11.93 -27.00 -3.44
N VAL A 24 10.71 -26.91 -2.89
CA VAL A 24 9.94 -25.66 -2.88
C VAL A 24 10.65 -24.58 -2.07
N ILE A 25 11.16 -24.92 -0.88
CA ILE A 25 11.94 -23.99 -0.06
C ILE A 25 13.18 -23.52 -0.83
N LEU A 26 13.91 -24.43 -1.47
CA LEU A 26 15.08 -24.09 -2.28
C LEU A 26 14.73 -23.10 -3.40
N ILE A 27 13.66 -23.36 -4.15
CA ILE A 27 13.22 -22.49 -5.25
C ILE A 27 12.81 -21.11 -4.74
N ILE A 28 12.09 -21.03 -3.62
CA ILE A 28 11.69 -19.74 -3.02
C ILE A 28 12.92 -18.97 -2.56
N MET A 29 13.88 -19.63 -1.90
CA MET A 29 15.13 -18.99 -1.47
C MET A 29 15.93 -18.44 -2.66
N MET A 30 16.01 -19.21 -3.76
CA MET A 30 16.65 -18.75 -5.00
C MET A 30 15.91 -17.58 -5.62
N ALA A 31 14.57 -17.62 -5.67
CA ALA A 31 13.75 -16.54 -6.21
C ALA A 31 13.89 -15.25 -5.39
N THR A 32 13.89 -15.34 -4.05
CA THR A 32 14.11 -14.19 -3.17
C THR A 32 15.51 -13.61 -3.35
N ALA A 33 16.55 -14.45 -3.44
CA ALA A 33 17.91 -13.97 -3.69
C ALA A 33 18.02 -13.27 -5.05
N PHE A 34 17.43 -13.85 -6.11
CA PHE A 34 17.42 -13.28 -7.44
C PHE A 34 16.66 -11.94 -7.49
N LEU A 35 15.42 -11.90 -6.98
CA LEU A 35 14.60 -10.69 -6.94
C LEU A 35 15.19 -9.62 -6.03
N GLY A 36 15.85 -10.02 -4.93
CA GLY A 36 16.56 -9.11 -4.03
C GLY A 36 17.71 -8.36 -4.73
N TYR A 37 18.28 -8.93 -5.79
CA TYR A 37 19.24 -8.23 -6.65
C TYR A 37 18.54 -7.46 -7.78
N VAL A 38 17.64 -8.11 -8.51
CA VAL A 38 17.07 -7.51 -9.74
C VAL A 38 16.14 -6.34 -9.44
N LEU A 39 15.33 -6.40 -8.37
CA LEU A 39 14.34 -5.36 -8.10
C LEU A 39 14.99 -4.01 -7.73
N PRO A 40 15.93 -3.92 -6.75
CA PRO A 40 16.50 -2.62 -6.37
C PRO A 40 17.31 -2.00 -7.50
N TYR A 41 18.23 -2.76 -8.11
CA TYR A 41 19.09 -2.25 -9.18
C TYR A 41 18.31 -1.97 -10.47
N GLY A 42 17.28 -2.75 -10.78
CA GLY A 42 16.36 -2.49 -11.89
C GLY A 42 15.54 -1.22 -11.68
N GLN A 43 14.98 -1.04 -10.48
CA GLN A 43 14.26 0.19 -10.10
C GLN A 43 15.17 1.42 -10.15
N MET A 44 16.46 1.29 -9.83
CA MET A 44 17.42 2.38 -9.88
C MET A 44 18.10 2.55 -11.26
N SER A 45 17.94 1.59 -12.18
CA SER A 45 18.58 1.59 -13.51
C SER A 45 20.08 1.90 -13.40
N GLY A 46 20.73 1.32 -12.40
CA GLY A 46 22.11 1.61 -12.01
C GLY A 46 22.41 1.08 -10.61
N PHE A 47 23.64 1.32 -10.14
CA PHE A 47 24.13 0.82 -8.85
C PHE A 47 23.83 1.74 -7.66
N SER A 48 23.37 2.98 -7.93
CA SER A 48 23.04 3.98 -6.91
C SER A 48 21.89 4.87 -7.39
N VAL A 49 21.29 5.63 -6.46
CA VAL A 49 20.22 6.57 -6.80
C VAL A 49 20.83 7.69 -7.63
N ASN A 50 20.28 7.90 -8.82
CA ASN A 50 20.82 8.85 -9.79
C ASN A 50 19.68 9.54 -10.57
N ASN A 51 20.05 10.33 -11.59
CA ASN A 51 19.10 11.06 -12.43
C ASN A 51 18.04 10.16 -13.09
N ALA A 52 18.38 8.93 -13.48
CA ALA A 52 17.42 7.99 -14.06
C ALA A 52 16.37 7.51 -13.05
N THR A 53 16.75 7.36 -11.77
CA THR A 53 15.81 7.05 -10.69
C THR A 53 14.86 8.22 -10.44
N LEU A 54 15.39 9.44 -10.31
CA LEU A 54 14.57 10.64 -10.04
C LEU A 54 13.54 10.91 -11.15
N ASN A 55 13.94 10.83 -12.42
CA ASN A 55 13.02 11.04 -13.54
C ASN A 55 11.89 10.00 -13.58
N ARG A 56 12.19 8.75 -13.23
CA ARG A 56 11.16 7.69 -13.15
C ARG A 56 10.24 7.89 -11.95
N PHE A 57 10.77 8.26 -10.79
CA PHE A 57 9.95 8.56 -9.62
C PHE A 57 9.03 9.75 -9.87
N PHE A 58 9.51 10.79 -10.55
CA PHE A 58 8.65 11.89 -10.99
C PHE A 58 7.54 11.41 -11.94
N ALA A 59 7.89 10.64 -12.97
CA ALA A 59 6.89 10.12 -13.92
C ALA A 59 5.84 9.22 -13.24
N LEU A 60 6.28 8.35 -12.31
CA LEU A 60 5.39 7.49 -11.53
C LEU A 60 4.53 8.30 -10.56
N HIS A 61 5.11 9.26 -9.85
CA HIS A 61 4.38 10.12 -8.91
C HIS A 61 3.33 10.98 -9.62
N PHE A 62 3.57 11.35 -10.88
CA PHE A 62 2.57 12.01 -11.71
C PHE A 62 1.46 11.04 -12.17
N LEU A 63 1.81 9.81 -12.56
CA LEU A 63 0.85 8.84 -13.07
C LEU A 63 -0.05 8.24 -11.99
N LEU A 64 0.52 7.87 -10.84
CA LEU A 64 -0.16 7.11 -9.79
C LEU A 64 -1.43 7.80 -9.24
N PRO A 65 -1.48 9.12 -9.04
CA PRO A 65 -2.71 9.80 -8.63
C PRO A 65 -3.90 9.56 -9.57
N PHE A 66 -3.67 9.44 -10.88
CA PHE A 66 -4.74 9.14 -11.84
C PHE A 66 -5.20 7.69 -11.76
N VAL A 67 -4.27 6.77 -11.54
CA VAL A 67 -4.60 5.36 -11.28
C VAL A 67 -5.42 5.25 -9.98
N LEU A 68 -5.02 5.96 -8.92
CA LEU A 68 -5.76 6.02 -7.66
C LEU A 68 -7.15 6.62 -7.86
N ALA A 69 -7.31 7.68 -8.65
CA ALA A 69 -8.62 8.24 -8.96
C ALA A 69 -9.53 7.21 -9.65
N ALA A 70 -9.01 6.42 -10.59
CA ALA A 70 -9.76 5.34 -11.22
C ALA A 70 -10.13 4.22 -10.22
N LEU A 71 -9.21 3.84 -9.32
CA LEU A 71 -9.49 2.88 -8.26
C LEU A 71 -10.56 3.41 -7.28
N VAL A 72 -10.53 4.70 -6.93
CA VAL A 72 -11.56 5.35 -6.08
C VAL A 72 -12.92 5.29 -6.75
N LEU A 73 -13.01 5.55 -8.06
CA LEU A 73 -14.27 5.41 -8.81
C LEU A 73 -14.77 3.96 -8.80
N MET A 74 -13.91 2.99 -9.07
CA MET A 74 -14.30 1.57 -8.98
C MET A 74 -14.74 1.18 -7.57
N HIS A 75 -14.07 1.69 -6.53
CA HIS A 75 -14.45 1.48 -5.14
C HIS A 75 -15.84 2.07 -4.84
N LEU A 76 -16.13 3.29 -5.32
CA LEU A 76 -17.44 3.91 -5.18
C LEU A 76 -18.52 3.14 -5.93
N ILE A 77 -18.27 2.66 -7.14
CA ILE A 77 -19.22 1.80 -7.89
C ILE A 77 -19.53 0.53 -7.09
N ALA A 78 -18.50 -0.18 -6.62
CA ALA A 78 -18.69 -1.39 -5.82
C ALA A 78 -19.46 -1.11 -4.51
N TYR A 79 -19.18 0.02 -3.86
CA TYR A 79 -19.91 0.46 -2.67
C TYR A 79 -21.39 0.74 -2.98
N HIS A 80 -21.68 1.44 -4.07
CA HIS A 80 -23.04 1.82 -4.46
C HIS A 80 -23.87 0.62 -4.93
N ASP A 81 -23.26 -0.31 -5.68
CA ASP A 81 -23.99 -1.42 -6.31
C ASP A 81 -24.18 -2.64 -5.41
N VAL A 82 -23.26 -2.89 -4.45
CA VAL A 82 -23.25 -4.16 -3.69
C VAL A 82 -23.79 -4.01 -2.26
N VAL A 83 -23.35 -3.00 -1.50
CA VAL A 83 -23.56 -2.98 -0.03
C VAL A 83 -24.21 -1.68 0.48
N GLY A 84 -23.78 -0.53 0.00
CA GLY A 84 -24.10 0.78 0.58
C GLY A 84 -23.43 1.01 1.94
N SER A 85 -23.83 2.08 2.64
CA SER A 85 -23.25 2.45 3.95
C SER A 85 -23.72 1.53 5.07
N GLY A 86 -22.78 1.15 5.93
CA GLY A 86 -23.11 0.60 7.25
C GLY A 86 -23.60 1.68 8.21
N ASN A 87 -23.97 1.28 9.42
CA ASN A 87 -24.24 2.20 10.53
C ASN A 87 -23.49 1.76 11.79
N PRO A 88 -23.30 2.64 12.78
CA PRO A 88 -22.55 2.34 13.99
C PRO A 88 -23.07 1.14 14.80
N LEU A 89 -24.34 0.76 14.61
CA LEU A 89 -24.97 -0.37 15.28
C LEU A 89 -24.73 -1.70 14.54
N GLY A 90 -24.17 -1.67 13.32
CA GLY A 90 -23.87 -2.87 12.52
C GLY A 90 -25.10 -3.64 12.05
N ILE A 91 -26.30 -3.08 12.20
CA ILE A 91 -27.58 -3.69 11.77
C ILE A 91 -27.99 -3.17 10.40
N SER A 92 -29.00 -3.79 9.77
CA SER A 92 -29.49 -3.31 8.46
C SER A 92 -30.06 -1.90 8.55
N ALA A 93 -29.55 -1.00 7.71
CA ALA A 93 -30.02 0.39 7.60
C ALA A 93 -31.25 0.54 6.68
N ASN A 94 -31.83 -0.55 6.17
CA ASN A 94 -32.91 -0.49 5.16
C ASN A 94 -34.22 0.12 5.69
N TYR A 95 -34.44 0.07 7.01
CA TYR A 95 -35.67 0.56 7.63
C TYR A 95 -35.71 2.08 7.77
N ASP A 96 -34.54 2.74 7.84
CA ASP A 96 -34.42 4.18 8.07
C ASP A 96 -33.28 4.74 7.22
N ARG A 97 -33.61 5.08 5.97
CA ARG A 97 -32.67 5.72 5.03
C ARG A 97 -33.08 7.16 4.80
N LEU A 98 -32.12 8.06 4.98
CA LEU A 98 -32.24 9.45 4.57
C LEU A 98 -31.58 9.67 3.21
N PRO A 99 -32.12 10.58 2.37
CA PRO A 99 -31.47 10.95 1.12
C PRO A 99 -30.12 11.63 1.39
N PHE A 100 -29.16 11.47 0.46
CA PHE A 100 -27.83 12.08 0.59
C PHE A 100 -27.90 13.61 0.68
N ALA A 101 -28.62 14.23 -0.26
CA ALA A 101 -28.93 15.65 -0.23
C ALA A 101 -30.29 15.88 0.44
N PRO A 102 -30.42 16.84 1.37
CA PRO A 102 -29.41 17.81 1.82
C PRO A 102 -28.54 17.34 3.00
N TYR A 103 -28.96 16.30 3.71
CA TYR A 103 -28.45 15.97 5.06
C TYR A 103 -26.93 15.72 5.12
N PHE A 104 -26.45 14.76 4.31
CA PHE A 104 -25.04 14.38 4.32
C PHE A 104 -24.17 15.41 3.61
N LEU A 105 -24.70 16.10 2.60
CA LEU A 105 -24.01 17.20 1.95
C LEU A 105 -23.64 18.31 2.96
N PHE A 106 -24.60 18.81 3.76
CA PHE A 106 -24.29 19.82 4.76
C PHE A 106 -23.39 19.30 5.88
N LYS A 107 -23.56 18.03 6.29
CA LYS A 107 -22.68 17.39 7.27
C LYS A 107 -21.22 17.36 6.79
N ASP A 108 -21.00 16.96 5.54
CA ASP A 108 -19.67 16.85 4.94
C ASP A 108 -19.04 18.24 4.72
N LEU A 109 -19.85 19.25 4.38
CA LEU A 109 -19.35 20.63 4.28
C LEU A 109 -18.78 21.13 5.60
N VAL A 110 -19.43 20.85 6.73
CA VAL A 110 -18.93 21.26 8.05
C VAL A 110 -17.55 20.67 8.33
N THR A 111 -17.34 19.38 8.02
CA THR A 111 -16.04 18.73 8.25
C THR A 111 -14.99 19.18 7.23
N ILE A 112 -15.38 19.47 5.98
CA ILE A 112 -14.49 20.07 4.97
C ILE A 112 -13.97 21.44 5.44
N PHE A 113 -14.85 22.31 5.94
CA PHE A 113 -14.43 23.61 6.46
C PHE A 113 -13.52 23.48 7.69
N LEU A 114 -13.85 22.57 8.62
CA LEU A 114 -12.99 22.27 9.76
C LEU A 114 -11.61 21.76 9.32
N PHE A 115 -11.56 20.86 8.33
CA PHE A 115 -10.32 20.36 7.74
C PHE A 115 -9.48 21.50 7.16
N PHE A 116 -10.08 22.42 6.40
CA PHE A 116 -9.36 23.56 5.85
C PHE A 116 -8.87 24.54 6.91
N ILE A 117 -9.61 24.74 8.01
CA ILE A 117 -9.14 25.56 9.14
C ILE A 117 -7.89 24.92 9.77
N VAL A 118 -7.93 23.61 10.05
CA VAL A 118 -6.78 22.88 10.62
C VAL A 118 -5.61 22.89 9.64
N LEU A 119 -5.84 22.59 8.36
CA LEU A 119 -4.81 22.63 7.33
C LEU A 119 -4.19 24.03 7.20
N SER A 120 -5.00 25.09 7.31
CA SER A 120 -4.51 26.48 7.27
C SER A 120 -3.58 26.81 8.44
N ILE A 121 -3.81 26.22 9.63
CA ILE A 121 -2.89 26.38 10.76
C ILE A 121 -1.51 25.85 10.41
N PHE A 122 -1.45 24.62 9.86
CA PHE A 122 -0.18 24.03 9.41
C PHE A 122 0.45 24.84 8.28
N VAL A 123 -0.29 25.19 7.24
CA VAL A 123 0.26 25.87 6.07
C VAL A 123 0.77 27.28 6.39
N PHE A 124 0.02 28.09 7.15
CA PHE A 124 0.36 29.50 7.36
C PHE A 124 1.17 29.78 8.63
N PHE A 125 0.94 29.03 9.71
CA PHE A 125 1.55 29.33 11.01
C PHE A 125 2.69 28.37 11.39
N MET A 126 2.66 27.13 10.90
CA MET A 126 3.67 26.12 11.24
C MET A 126 4.00 25.16 10.07
N PRO A 127 4.45 25.69 8.90
CA PRO A 127 4.60 24.91 7.67
C PRO A 127 5.60 23.75 7.79
N ASN A 128 6.58 23.88 8.68
CA ASN A 128 7.65 22.90 8.85
C ASN A 128 7.41 21.96 10.04
N ALA A 129 6.26 22.02 10.70
CA ALA A 129 6.01 21.23 11.92
C ALA A 129 5.96 19.71 11.69
N LEU A 130 5.57 19.29 10.49
CA LEU A 130 5.47 17.87 10.10
C LEU A 130 6.60 17.45 9.16
N GLY A 131 7.53 18.35 8.84
CA GLY A 131 8.66 18.07 7.94
C GLY A 131 9.97 17.92 8.71
N ASP A 132 10.98 17.35 8.04
CA ASP A 132 12.34 17.27 8.58
C ASP A 132 13.19 18.43 8.05
N SER A 133 13.99 19.04 8.92
CA SER A 133 14.94 20.10 8.56
C SER A 133 16.03 19.64 7.59
N GLU A 134 16.41 18.36 7.61
CA GLU A 134 17.44 17.79 6.74
C GLU A 134 17.05 17.85 5.24
N ASN A 135 15.74 17.87 4.93
CA ASN A 135 15.24 17.98 3.55
C ASN A 135 15.44 19.37 2.92
N TYR A 136 15.92 20.37 3.66
CA TYR A 136 16.36 21.66 3.10
C TYR A 136 17.81 21.65 2.61
N VAL A 137 18.60 20.65 3.00
CA VAL A 137 19.98 20.50 2.55
C VAL A 137 20.00 19.69 1.25
N VAL A 138 20.82 20.12 0.29
CA VAL A 138 20.96 19.39 -0.97
C VAL A 138 21.55 18.00 -0.71
N ALA A 139 20.94 16.98 -1.31
CA ALA A 139 21.35 15.60 -1.14
C ALA A 139 22.84 15.39 -1.49
N ASN A 140 23.58 14.78 -0.56
CA ASN A 140 24.97 14.41 -0.73
C ASN A 140 25.13 12.88 -0.63
N PRO A 141 25.40 12.17 -1.74
CA PRO A 141 25.55 10.70 -1.72
C PRO A 141 26.71 10.19 -0.83
N MET A 142 27.66 11.05 -0.49
CA MET A 142 28.84 10.70 0.31
C MET A 142 28.67 10.94 1.80
N GLN A 143 27.53 11.50 2.22
CA GLN A 143 27.28 11.88 3.61
C GLN A 143 25.87 11.51 4.03
N THR A 144 25.77 10.66 5.06
CA THR A 144 24.50 10.37 5.72
C THR A 144 24.22 11.44 6.79
N PRO A 145 23.01 12.00 6.85
CA PRO A 145 22.62 12.89 7.93
C PRO A 145 22.75 12.22 9.31
N PRO A 146 23.00 12.98 10.40
CA PRO A 146 23.13 12.43 11.74
C PRO A 146 21.87 11.71 12.25
N ALA A 147 20.69 12.17 11.84
CA ALA A 147 19.40 11.56 12.16
C ALA A 147 18.63 11.30 10.87
N ILE A 148 18.54 10.03 10.46
CA ILE A 148 17.76 9.61 9.30
C ILE A 148 16.41 9.06 9.77
N VAL A 149 15.33 9.74 9.37
CA VAL A 149 13.97 9.36 9.71
C VAL A 149 13.08 9.50 8.48
N PRO A 150 12.15 8.56 8.24
CA PRO A 150 11.05 8.77 7.30
C PRO A 150 10.09 9.85 7.82
N GLU A 151 9.29 10.42 6.92
CA GLU A 151 8.15 11.27 7.25
C GLU A 151 7.00 10.54 7.97
#